data_AF-A0A2E5SG54-F1
#
_entry.id   AF-A0A2E5SG54-F1
#
_cell.length_a   1.000
_cell.length_b   1.000
_cell.length_c   1.000
_cell.angle_alpha   90.00
_cell.angle_beta   90.00
_cell.angle_gamma   90.00
#
_symmetry.space_group_name_H-M   'P 1'
#
loop_
_entity.id
_entity.type
_entity.pdbx_description
1 polymer ?
#
loop_
_entity_poly.entity_id
_entity_poly.type
_entity_poly.pdbx_seq_one_letter_code
_entity_poly.pdbx_strand_id
1 'polypeptide(L)'
;MMKNSIIMLLCCVLYAQEEYFVTIPATSYSDWVYYSFSTHSVVLVDYPESSLEWDLAFQRKHIKTNSGLSGPGYGGAIVDSVGTLDSGAYTWIDHWTELNEVPDYGSGVNWLEDGIHNDFYDLTTHTFVEGIKNPALNSWGWFDETYVLNPTNYVMFVKAANGQDIVKFWAYNYYANGSGGNVSIRYQVGIDNPDADQCFGIPGDTNDDGIINVVDVVSTVNFILSDPSFSDDICLFDYNEDSIVNVVDIVGLVGFILGE
;
A
#
# COMPACT_ATOMS: atom_id res chain seq x y z
N MET A 1 50.36 28.14 14.78
CA MET A 1 49.39 27.04 15.00
C MET A 1 48.08 27.45 14.36
N MET A 2 47.86 27.07 13.09
CA MET A 2 46.55 27.22 12.44
C MET A 2 45.65 26.11 12.97
N LYS A 3 44.54 26.50 13.61
CA LYS A 3 43.46 25.56 13.97
C LYS A 3 42.73 25.21 12.67
N ASN A 4 42.88 23.97 12.21
CA ASN A 4 42.02 23.41 11.19
C ASN A 4 40.64 23.20 11.81
N SER A 5 39.69 24.09 11.50
CA SER A 5 38.29 23.87 11.81
C SER A 5 37.73 22.90 10.78
N ILE A 6 37.49 21.65 11.20
CA ILE A 6 36.74 20.67 10.44
C ILE A 6 35.27 21.09 10.50
N ILE A 7 34.73 21.55 9.38
CA ILE A 7 33.29 21.78 9.21
C ILE A 7 32.68 20.41 8.90
N MET A 8 32.05 19.80 9.90
CA MET A 8 31.24 18.60 9.73
C MET A 8 29.93 19.04 9.07
N LEU A 9 29.82 18.81 7.76
CA LEU A 9 28.59 19.05 7.02
C LEU A 9 27.62 17.92 7.40
N LEU A 10 26.73 18.18 8.35
CA LEU A 10 25.62 17.29 8.67
C LEU A 10 24.65 17.38 7.48
N CYS A 11 24.77 16.44 6.54
CA CYS A 11 23.82 16.29 5.46
C CYS A 11 22.58 15.61 6.06
N CYS A 12 21.66 16.40 6.63
CA CYS A 12 20.29 15.93 6.82
C CYS A 12 19.71 15.76 5.44
N VAL A 13 19.53 14.52 4.99
CA VAL A 13 18.67 14.21 3.86
C VAL A 13 17.25 14.54 4.33
N LEU A 14 16.78 15.74 4.00
CA LEU A 14 15.36 16.04 4.06
C LEU A 14 14.73 15.20 2.94
N TYR A 15 14.10 14.08 3.28
CA TYR A 15 13.20 13.41 2.35
C TYR A 15 12.14 14.44 1.96
N ALA A 16 12.19 14.89 0.70
CA ALA A 16 11.19 15.81 0.18
C ALA A 16 9.93 15.00 -0.10
N GLN A 17 8.92 15.17 0.74
CA GLN A 17 7.60 14.62 0.48
C GLN A 17 6.97 15.41 -0.68
N GLU A 18 6.83 14.76 -1.84
CA GLU A 18 6.25 15.35 -3.04
C GLU A 18 4.76 15.07 -3.14
N GLU A 19 3.99 16.03 -3.65
CA GLU A 19 2.55 15.92 -3.81
C GLU A 19 2.13 15.96 -5.28
N TYR A 20 1.11 15.17 -5.59
CA TYR A 20 0.59 14.96 -6.93
C TYR A 20 -0.92 15.15 -6.98
N PHE A 21 -1.40 15.77 -8.06
CA PHE A 21 -2.82 15.96 -8.36
C PHE A 21 -3.11 15.40 -9.75
N VAL A 22 -4.01 14.44 -9.85
CA VAL A 22 -4.36 13.81 -11.13
C VAL A 22 -5.85 13.53 -11.19
N THR A 23 -6.41 13.61 -12.41
CA THR A 23 -7.77 13.16 -12.70
C THR A 23 -7.71 11.96 -13.63
N ILE A 24 -8.29 10.85 -13.17
CA ILE A 24 -8.23 9.55 -13.83
C ILE A 24 -9.57 9.28 -14.53
N PRO A 25 -9.58 9.07 -15.86
CA PRO A 25 -10.80 8.93 -16.65
C PRO A 25 -11.40 7.51 -16.56
N ALA A 26 -11.76 7.07 -15.36
CA ALA A 26 -12.37 5.78 -15.04
C ALA A 26 -13.86 5.67 -15.46
N THR A 27 -14.20 6.11 -16.67
CA THR A 27 -15.59 6.28 -17.09
C THR A 27 -16.30 4.96 -17.44
N SER A 28 -15.55 3.88 -17.71
CA SER A 28 -16.10 2.57 -18.08
C SER A 28 -16.77 1.86 -16.91
N TYR A 29 -17.84 1.11 -17.20
CA TYR A 29 -18.51 0.20 -16.26
C TYR A 29 -17.92 -1.22 -16.29
N SER A 30 -16.96 -1.50 -17.17
CA SER A 30 -16.32 -2.81 -17.29
C SER A 30 -14.79 -2.75 -17.25
N ASP A 31 -14.21 -1.65 -17.75
CA ASP A 31 -12.77 -1.55 -17.93
C ASP A 31 -12.13 -0.77 -16.78
N TRP A 32 -10.99 -1.28 -16.33
CA TRP A 32 -10.15 -0.65 -15.32
C TRP A 32 -9.11 0.27 -16.00
N VAL A 33 -8.89 1.44 -15.39
CA VAL A 33 -7.78 2.33 -15.73
C VAL A 33 -6.68 2.14 -14.68
N TYR A 34 -5.50 1.68 -15.11
CA TYR A 34 -4.37 1.36 -14.25
C TYR A 34 -3.47 2.58 -14.05
N TYR A 35 -2.93 2.73 -12.84
CA TYR A 35 -2.11 3.87 -12.44
C TYR A 35 -0.89 3.38 -11.66
N SER A 36 0.28 3.96 -11.93
CA SER A 36 1.50 3.70 -11.16
C SER A 36 1.98 4.94 -10.43
N PHE A 37 2.33 4.76 -9.16
CA PHE A 37 3.00 5.77 -8.35
C PHE A 37 4.43 6.00 -8.81
N SER A 38 5.14 4.96 -9.30
CA SER A 38 6.52 5.10 -9.80
C SER A 38 6.63 6.02 -11.02
N THR A 39 5.63 5.98 -11.90
CA THR A 39 5.58 6.81 -13.13
C THR A 39 4.70 8.04 -12.99
N HIS A 40 4.02 8.19 -11.85
CA HIS A 40 3.01 9.22 -11.58
C HIS A 40 1.99 9.38 -12.73
N SER A 41 1.59 8.27 -13.37
CA SER A 41 0.72 8.31 -14.55
C SER A 41 -0.10 7.04 -14.75
N VAL A 42 -1.10 7.17 -15.62
CA VAL A 42 -1.87 6.03 -16.13
C VAL A 42 -0.96 5.17 -17.00
N VAL A 43 -0.98 3.86 -16.77
CA VAL A 43 -0.17 2.87 -17.48
C VAL A 43 -1.07 1.91 -18.26
N LEU A 44 -0.54 1.38 -19.37
CA LEU A 44 -1.18 0.31 -20.13
C LEU A 44 -0.54 -1.00 -19.72
N VAL A 45 -1.35 -1.95 -19.25
CA VAL A 45 -0.89 -3.25 -18.74
C VAL A 45 -1.66 -4.35 -19.46
N ASP A 46 -0.94 -5.23 -20.16
CA ASP A 46 -1.55 -6.29 -20.96
C ASP A 46 -2.16 -7.41 -20.11
N TYR A 47 -1.48 -7.78 -19.01
CA TYR A 47 -1.87 -8.85 -18.08
C TYR A 47 -1.81 -8.36 -16.63
N PRO A 48 -2.77 -7.52 -16.20
CA PRO A 48 -2.73 -6.86 -14.91
C PRO A 48 -2.73 -7.82 -13.72
N GLU A 49 -3.40 -8.96 -13.84
CA GLU A 49 -3.46 -10.02 -12.82
C GLU A 49 -2.11 -10.72 -12.56
N SER A 50 -1.11 -10.48 -13.40
CA SER A 50 0.23 -11.05 -13.26
C SER A 50 1.34 -9.99 -13.41
N SER A 51 1.01 -8.71 -13.22
CA SER A 51 1.95 -7.59 -13.41
C SER A 51 2.11 -6.76 -12.13
N LEU A 52 3.33 -6.29 -11.90
CA LEU A 52 3.70 -5.36 -10.82
C LEU A 52 3.88 -3.91 -11.35
N GLU A 53 3.52 -3.64 -12.60
CA GLU A 53 3.69 -2.32 -13.23
C GLU A 53 2.64 -1.29 -12.80
N TRP A 54 1.66 -1.68 -11.98
CA TRP A 54 0.56 -0.84 -11.55
C TRP A 54 0.32 -0.98 -10.04
N ASP A 55 -0.14 0.09 -9.42
CA ASP A 55 -0.34 0.18 -7.97
C ASP A 55 -1.83 0.32 -7.61
N LEU A 56 -2.54 1.14 -8.39
CA LEU A 56 -3.98 1.35 -8.28
C LEU A 56 -4.66 1.11 -9.62
N ALA A 57 -5.92 0.70 -9.59
CA ALA A 57 -6.78 0.77 -10.75
C ALA A 57 -8.17 1.31 -10.41
N PHE A 58 -8.80 1.95 -11.39
CA PHE A 58 -10.06 2.68 -11.23
C PHE A 58 -11.11 2.23 -12.24
N GLN A 59 -12.33 1.99 -11.77
CA GLN A 59 -13.52 1.70 -12.58
C GLN A 59 -14.72 2.42 -11.95
N ARG A 60 -15.30 3.40 -12.65
CA ARG A 60 -16.31 4.30 -12.07
C ARG A 60 -15.79 4.90 -10.77
N LYS A 61 -16.48 4.66 -9.64
CA LYS A 61 -16.03 5.08 -8.30
C LYS A 61 -15.17 4.02 -7.59
N HIS A 62 -15.07 2.82 -8.14
CA HIS A 62 -14.37 1.71 -7.51
C HIS A 62 -12.86 1.90 -7.71
N ILE A 63 -12.12 1.64 -6.64
CA ILE A 63 -10.67 1.71 -6.62
C ILE A 63 -10.18 0.38 -6.06
N LYS A 64 -9.18 -0.20 -6.70
CA LYS A 64 -8.57 -1.48 -6.33
C LYS A 64 -7.05 -1.30 -6.27
N THR A 65 -6.38 -2.04 -5.41
CA THR A 65 -4.91 -2.05 -5.27
C THR A 65 -4.32 -3.26 -6.00
N ASN A 66 -3.03 -3.27 -6.24
CA ASN A 66 -2.35 -4.47 -6.71
C ASN A 66 -2.07 -5.41 -5.53
N SER A 67 -3.12 -6.11 -5.07
CA SER A 67 -3.07 -7.09 -3.98
C SER A 67 -4.30 -7.98 -3.92
N GLY A 68 -4.32 -8.92 -2.96
CA GLY A 68 -5.45 -9.80 -2.71
C GLY A 68 -5.89 -10.51 -3.99
N LEU A 69 -7.17 -10.33 -4.36
CA LEU A 69 -7.74 -10.95 -5.56
C LEU A 69 -7.46 -10.18 -6.87
N SER A 70 -6.79 -9.03 -6.81
CA SER A 70 -6.64 -8.13 -7.97
C SER A 70 -5.33 -8.28 -8.73
N GLY A 71 -4.26 -8.72 -8.08
CA GLY A 71 -2.92 -8.83 -8.67
C GLY A 71 -1.89 -9.40 -7.69
N PRO A 72 -0.65 -9.68 -8.16
CA PRO A 72 0.36 -10.41 -7.40
C PRO A 72 1.18 -9.51 -6.46
N GLY A 73 0.94 -8.20 -6.45
CA GLY A 73 1.65 -7.27 -5.58
C GLY A 73 1.22 -7.37 -4.13
N TYR A 74 1.99 -6.70 -3.28
CA TYR A 74 1.74 -6.60 -1.84
C TYR A 74 0.95 -5.34 -1.48
N GLY A 75 0.26 -4.72 -2.44
CA GLY A 75 -0.44 -3.47 -2.21
C GLY A 75 -1.56 -3.57 -1.17
N GLY A 76 -2.16 -2.44 -0.86
CA GLY A 76 -3.29 -2.42 0.08
C GLY A 76 -3.58 -1.01 0.51
N ALA A 77 -4.63 -0.84 1.31
CA ALA A 77 -4.95 0.47 1.82
C ALA A 77 -5.52 0.39 3.24
N ILE A 78 -5.38 1.52 3.93
CA ILE A 78 -6.00 1.76 5.21
C ILE A 78 -6.72 3.09 5.19
N VAL A 79 -7.75 3.16 6.02
CA VAL A 79 -8.42 4.41 6.35
C VAL A 79 -8.76 4.33 7.82
N ASP A 80 -8.44 5.38 8.57
CA ASP A 80 -8.94 5.51 9.92
C ASP A 80 -10.41 5.94 9.83
N SER A 81 -11.30 4.96 9.72
CA SER A 81 -12.74 5.18 9.73
C SER A 81 -13.37 4.34 10.83
N VAL A 82 -13.81 4.98 11.91
CA VAL A 82 -14.69 4.34 12.89
C VAL A 82 -16.10 4.28 12.32
N GLY A 83 -16.35 3.36 11.39
CA GLY A 83 -17.67 3.17 10.78
C GLY A 83 -18.26 4.47 10.21
N THR A 84 -19.58 4.55 10.12
CA THR A 84 -20.31 5.71 9.58
C THR A 84 -20.27 6.95 10.49
N LEU A 85 -19.27 7.09 11.38
CA LEU A 85 -19.11 8.20 12.30
C LEU A 85 -17.85 9.00 11.92
N ASP A 86 -18.06 10.22 11.42
CA ASP A 86 -16.99 11.18 11.12
C ASP A 86 -16.23 11.65 12.38
N SER A 87 -16.69 11.29 13.58
CA SER A 87 -16.03 11.63 14.84
C SER A 87 -14.86 10.67 15.09
N GLY A 88 -13.69 11.00 14.55
CA GLY A 88 -12.43 10.30 14.81
C GLY A 88 -11.58 10.01 13.57
N ALA A 89 -12.14 10.15 12.37
CA ALA A 89 -11.41 9.92 11.13
C ALA A 89 -10.44 11.07 10.82
N TYR A 90 -9.27 10.75 10.25
CA TYR A 90 -8.38 11.75 9.68
C TYR A 90 -9.00 12.34 8.41
N THR A 91 -9.21 13.66 8.40
CA THR A 91 -9.77 14.38 7.25
C THR A 91 -8.72 15.23 6.56
N TRP A 92 -8.91 15.45 5.26
CA TRP A 92 -8.11 16.34 4.43
C TRP A 92 -7.98 17.74 5.08
N ILE A 93 -9.09 18.27 5.61
CA ILE A 93 -9.17 19.63 6.15
C ILE A 93 -8.31 19.78 7.40
N ASP A 94 -8.40 18.81 8.31
CA ASP A 94 -7.84 18.96 9.65
C ASP A 94 -6.45 18.34 9.78
N HIS A 95 -6.11 17.32 8.97
CA HIS A 95 -4.94 16.48 9.24
C HIS A 95 -3.94 16.36 8.09
N TRP A 96 -4.27 16.78 6.87
CA TRP A 96 -3.39 16.49 5.74
C TRP A 96 -1.97 17.02 5.91
N THR A 97 -1.80 18.24 6.40
CA THR A 97 -0.48 18.88 6.53
C THR A 97 0.38 18.22 7.61
N GLU A 98 -0.25 17.74 8.68
CA GLU A 98 0.45 17.27 9.89
C GLU A 98 0.72 15.76 9.83
N LEU A 99 -0.14 15.00 9.15
CA LEU A 99 -0.05 13.56 9.04
C LEU A 99 0.96 13.15 7.96
N ASN A 100 2.23 12.96 8.32
CA ASN A 100 3.33 12.67 7.38
C ASN A 100 3.97 11.29 7.58
N GLU A 101 3.38 10.47 8.43
CA GLU A 101 3.70 9.08 8.70
C GLU A 101 2.38 8.31 8.82
N VAL A 102 2.43 6.99 8.62
CA VAL A 102 1.28 6.13 8.89
C VAL A 102 0.99 6.14 10.40
N PRO A 103 -0.27 6.36 10.84
CA PRO A 103 -0.62 6.32 12.26
C PRO A 103 -0.22 4.99 12.91
N ASP A 104 0.33 5.06 14.11
CA ASP A 104 0.58 3.89 14.95
C ASP A 104 -0.73 3.37 15.55
N TYR A 105 -1.07 2.13 15.22
CA TYR A 105 -2.26 1.44 15.73
C TYR A 105 -1.97 0.51 16.93
N GLY A 106 -0.74 0.51 17.45
CA GLY A 106 -0.27 -0.24 18.62
C GLY A 106 -0.21 -1.76 18.47
N SER A 107 -0.71 -2.29 17.35
CA SER A 107 -0.74 -3.72 17.01
C SER A 107 -0.28 -3.98 15.57
N GLY A 108 0.46 -3.02 15.00
CA GLY A 108 0.79 -3.00 13.58
C GLY A 108 -0.33 -2.42 12.72
N VAL A 109 0.04 -2.05 11.49
CA VAL A 109 -0.88 -1.57 10.47
C VAL A 109 -1.49 -2.76 9.72
N ASN A 110 -2.81 -2.93 9.81
CA ASN A 110 -3.53 -3.92 9.01
C ASN A 110 -3.89 -3.36 7.63
N TRP A 111 -3.03 -3.58 6.64
CA TRP A 111 -3.28 -3.23 5.25
C TRP A 111 -4.43 -4.06 4.67
N LEU A 112 -5.54 -3.40 4.34
CA LEU A 112 -6.67 -4.11 3.74
C LEU A 112 -6.38 -4.38 2.27
N GLU A 113 -6.36 -5.66 1.93
CA GLU A 113 -6.27 -6.15 0.55
C GLU A 113 -7.62 -6.13 -0.17
N ASP A 114 -7.57 -6.33 -1.48
CA ASP A 114 -8.74 -6.35 -2.33
C ASP A 114 -9.58 -7.63 -2.20
N GLY A 115 -10.89 -7.44 -2.05
CA GLY A 115 -11.87 -8.51 -1.90
C GLY A 115 -13.08 -8.38 -2.81
N ILE A 116 -13.95 -9.38 -2.78
CA ILE A 116 -15.20 -9.42 -3.56
C ILE A 116 -16.26 -8.54 -2.90
N HIS A 117 -16.91 -7.69 -3.70
CA HIS A 117 -18.03 -6.85 -3.30
C HIS A 117 -19.15 -6.85 -4.34
N ASN A 118 -20.40 -6.76 -3.87
CA ASN A 118 -21.61 -6.90 -4.68
C ASN A 118 -22.28 -5.55 -5.01
N ASP A 119 -21.50 -4.52 -5.36
CA ASP A 119 -22.01 -3.17 -5.63
C ASP A 119 -21.52 -2.57 -6.96
N PHE A 120 -21.05 -3.42 -7.88
CA PHE A 120 -20.71 -3.02 -9.24
C PHE A 120 -21.97 -2.99 -10.10
N TYR A 121 -22.22 -1.87 -10.78
CA TYR A 121 -23.44 -1.74 -11.60
C TYR A 121 -23.25 -2.31 -13.00
N ASP A 122 -24.07 -3.30 -13.36
CA ASP A 122 -24.11 -3.87 -14.72
C ASP A 122 -25.14 -3.12 -15.58
N LEU A 123 -24.69 -2.57 -16.73
CA LEU A 123 -25.53 -1.80 -17.65
C LEU A 123 -26.52 -2.67 -18.46
N THR A 124 -26.25 -3.97 -18.59
CA THR A 124 -27.06 -4.90 -19.37
C THR A 124 -28.24 -5.42 -18.56
N THR A 125 -27.97 -5.83 -17.32
CA THR A 125 -28.98 -6.39 -16.41
C THR A 125 -29.62 -5.32 -15.53
N HIS A 126 -29.00 -4.14 -15.41
CA HIS A 126 -29.39 -3.09 -14.46
C HIS A 126 -29.41 -3.58 -13.00
N THR A 127 -28.53 -4.52 -12.66
CA THR A 127 -28.36 -5.07 -11.31
C THR A 127 -26.98 -4.78 -10.76
N PHE A 128 -26.84 -4.86 -9.44
CA PHE A 128 -25.52 -4.94 -8.82
C PHE A 128 -24.97 -6.36 -8.96
N VAL A 129 -23.69 -6.46 -9.31
CA VAL A 129 -22.94 -7.69 -9.52
C VAL A 129 -21.66 -7.68 -8.70
N GLU A 130 -20.99 -8.83 -8.65
CA GLU A 130 -19.68 -8.95 -8.03
C GLU A 130 -18.61 -8.20 -8.82
N GLY A 131 -17.73 -7.52 -8.08
CA GLY A 131 -16.45 -7.04 -8.56
C GLY A 131 -15.45 -6.98 -7.42
N ILE A 132 -14.19 -6.83 -7.79
CA ILE A 132 -13.07 -6.81 -6.84
C ILE A 132 -12.64 -5.36 -6.63
N LYS A 133 -12.51 -4.94 -5.37
CA LYS A 133 -12.07 -3.59 -4.99
C LYS A 133 -11.46 -3.58 -3.60
N ASN A 134 -10.81 -2.47 -3.28
CA ASN A 134 -10.28 -2.24 -1.96
C ASN A 134 -11.37 -1.73 -0.99
N PRO A 135 -11.59 -2.38 0.17
CA PRO A 135 -12.62 -1.96 1.11
C PRO A 135 -12.30 -0.62 1.81
N ALA A 136 -11.03 -0.32 2.11
CA ALA A 136 -10.64 0.97 2.69
C ALA A 136 -10.86 2.11 1.69
N LEU A 137 -10.37 1.94 0.46
CA LEU A 137 -10.52 2.98 -0.57
C LEU A 137 -11.98 3.21 -0.94
N ASN A 138 -12.85 2.19 -0.86
CA ASN A 138 -14.28 2.36 -1.12
C ASN A 138 -14.96 3.42 -0.22
N SER A 139 -14.38 3.71 0.95
CA SER A 139 -14.87 4.73 1.89
C SER A 139 -14.64 6.18 1.41
N TRP A 140 -14.08 6.41 0.21
CA TRP A 140 -13.76 7.75 -0.28
C TRP A 140 -15.00 8.58 -0.65
N GLY A 141 -16.12 7.93 -0.91
CA GLY A 141 -17.35 8.62 -1.27
C GLY A 141 -18.55 7.69 -1.48
N TRP A 142 -19.74 8.28 -1.42
CA TRP A 142 -21.03 7.60 -1.53
C TRP A 142 -21.97 8.36 -2.46
N PHE A 143 -22.90 7.66 -3.09
CA PHE A 143 -23.94 8.29 -3.90
C PHE A 143 -25.17 8.60 -3.03
N ASP A 144 -25.67 9.83 -3.10
CA ASP A 144 -26.93 10.19 -2.44
C ASP A 144 -28.17 9.76 -3.22
N GLU A 145 -29.34 10.09 -2.67
CA GLU A 145 -30.64 9.80 -3.27
C GLU A 145 -30.85 10.48 -4.65
N THR A 146 -30.02 11.47 -4.99
CA THR A 146 -30.02 12.17 -6.28
C THR A 146 -28.96 11.67 -7.25
N TYR A 147 -28.25 10.58 -6.89
CA TYR A 147 -27.15 10.00 -7.66
C TYR A 147 -25.95 10.94 -7.82
N VAL A 148 -25.77 11.87 -6.88
CA VAL A 148 -24.58 12.70 -6.78
C VAL A 148 -23.58 12.02 -5.84
N LEU A 149 -22.31 11.92 -6.27
CA LEU A 149 -21.25 11.39 -5.42
C LEU A 149 -20.80 12.46 -4.43
N ASN A 150 -20.87 12.12 -3.14
CA ASN A 150 -20.40 12.90 -2.00
C ASN A 150 -19.09 12.29 -1.46
N PRO A 151 -17.95 12.98 -1.61
CA PRO A 151 -16.68 12.54 -1.01
C PRO A 151 -16.71 12.64 0.52
N THR A 152 -16.01 11.74 1.21
CA THR A 152 -15.92 11.72 2.69
C THR A 152 -14.80 12.60 3.25
N ASN A 153 -13.91 13.11 2.40
CA ASN A 153 -12.71 13.87 2.77
C ASN A 153 -11.70 13.10 3.63
N TYR A 154 -11.80 11.77 3.71
CA TYR A 154 -10.85 10.99 4.49
C TYR A 154 -9.44 11.04 3.90
N VAL A 155 -8.46 11.17 4.79
CA VAL A 155 -7.06 10.86 4.49
C VAL A 155 -6.90 9.36 4.64
N MET A 156 -6.37 8.73 3.60
CA MET A 156 -6.12 7.31 3.53
C MET A 156 -4.63 7.09 3.31
N PHE A 157 -4.16 5.86 3.52
CA PHE A 157 -2.84 5.45 3.09
C PHE A 157 -2.94 4.27 2.16
N VAL A 158 -2.09 4.25 1.13
CA VAL A 158 -2.02 3.18 0.15
C VAL A 158 -0.60 2.66 0.11
N LYS A 159 -0.45 1.35 0.29
CA LYS A 159 0.79 0.61 0.05
C LYS A 159 0.82 0.20 -1.41
N ALA A 160 1.92 0.53 -2.10
CA ALA A 160 2.14 0.24 -3.50
C ALA A 160 2.36 -1.26 -3.76
N ALA A 161 2.39 -1.67 -5.03
CA ALA A 161 2.53 -3.08 -5.40
C ALA A 161 3.83 -3.74 -4.88
N ASN A 162 4.88 -2.94 -4.67
CA ASN A 162 6.17 -3.40 -4.15
C ASN A 162 6.18 -3.69 -2.64
N GLY A 163 5.11 -3.35 -1.91
CA GLY A 163 5.02 -3.56 -0.46
C GLY A 163 5.79 -2.54 0.39
N GLN A 164 6.63 -1.70 -0.24
CA GLN A 164 7.52 -0.78 0.45
C GLN A 164 7.03 0.67 0.37
N ASP A 165 6.65 1.12 -0.82
CA ASP A 165 6.27 2.50 -1.03
C ASP A 165 4.87 2.75 -0.49
N ILE A 166 4.73 3.77 0.35
CA ILE A 166 3.45 4.20 0.90
C ILE A 166 3.16 5.62 0.49
N VAL A 167 1.91 5.85 0.11
CA VAL A 167 1.40 7.19 -0.20
C VAL A 167 0.24 7.56 0.70
N LYS A 168 0.23 8.81 1.14
CA LYS A 168 -0.94 9.44 1.76
C LYS A 168 -1.86 9.87 0.64
N PHE A 169 -3.11 9.45 0.69
CA PHE A 169 -4.04 9.46 -0.44
C PHE A 169 -5.36 10.13 -0.08
N TRP A 170 -5.91 10.91 -1.00
CA TRP A 170 -7.24 11.49 -0.89
C TRP A 170 -7.91 11.63 -2.27
N ALA A 171 -9.03 10.94 -2.47
CA ALA A 171 -9.90 11.16 -3.63
C ALA A 171 -10.98 12.20 -3.30
N TYR A 172 -11.07 13.25 -4.10
CA TYR A 172 -11.84 14.45 -3.74
C TYR A 172 -12.91 14.86 -4.75
N ASN A 173 -12.93 14.27 -5.94
CA ASN A 173 -13.92 14.59 -6.96
C ASN A 173 -14.13 13.40 -7.91
N TYR A 174 -15.33 13.32 -8.49
CA TYR A 174 -15.78 12.23 -9.37
C TYR A 174 -16.20 12.70 -10.77
N TYR A 175 -16.33 14.01 -10.95
CA TYR A 175 -16.92 14.61 -12.13
C TYR A 175 -15.90 15.47 -12.87
N ALA A 176 -15.80 15.28 -14.18
CA ALA A 176 -15.08 16.20 -15.06
C ALA A 176 -15.96 16.52 -16.25
N ASN A 177 -16.06 17.80 -16.62
CA ASN A 177 -16.88 18.27 -17.75
C ASN A 177 -18.33 17.76 -17.72
N GLY A 178 -18.94 17.69 -16.52
CA GLY A 178 -20.32 17.22 -16.33
C GLY A 178 -20.52 15.70 -16.43
N SER A 179 -19.45 14.91 -16.59
CA SER A 179 -19.51 13.45 -16.69
C SER A 179 -18.89 12.79 -15.46
N GLY A 180 -19.63 11.84 -14.87
CA GLY A 180 -19.14 11.02 -13.75
C GLY A 180 -18.21 9.90 -14.22
N GLY A 181 -17.36 9.42 -13.31
CA GLY A 181 -16.32 8.42 -13.59
C GLY A 181 -14.97 9.07 -13.90
N ASN A 182 -14.76 10.31 -13.46
CA ASN A 182 -13.48 11.00 -13.56
C ASN A 182 -12.99 11.27 -12.13
N VAL A 183 -12.20 10.35 -11.60
CA VAL A 183 -11.77 10.40 -10.20
C VAL A 183 -10.57 11.34 -10.09
N SER A 184 -10.74 12.47 -9.40
CA SER A 184 -9.62 13.35 -9.05
C SER A 184 -9.05 12.95 -7.70
N ILE A 185 -7.74 12.72 -7.67
CA ILE A 185 -7.00 12.31 -6.49
C ILE A 185 -5.88 13.31 -6.20
N ARG A 186 -5.55 13.40 -4.92
CA ARG A 186 -4.34 13.98 -4.38
C ARG A 186 -3.58 12.89 -3.65
N TYR A 187 -2.27 12.77 -3.87
CA TYR A 187 -1.45 11.90 -3.04
C TYR A 187 -0.07 12.50 -2.77
N GLN A 188 0.53 12.10 -1.66
CA GLN A 188 1.86 12.49 -1.23
C GLN A 188 2.72 11.25 -1.04
N VAL A 189 3.93 11.24 -1.61
CA VAL A 189 4.90 10.14 -1.51
C VAL A 189 5.93 10.39 -0.39
N GLY A 190 6.76 9.39 -0.09
CA GLY A 190 7.76 9.49 0.98
C GLY A 190 7.14 9.50 2.36
N ILE A 191 6.08 8.72 2.54
CA ILE A 191 5.44 8.50 3.83
C ILE A 191 6.14 7.35 4.52
N ASP A 192 6.66 7.62 5.71
CA ASP A 192 7.28 6.60 6.54
C ASP A 192 6.19 5.72 7.17
N ASN A 193 6.44 4.41 7.22
CA ASN A 193 5.66 3.48 8.02
C ASN A 193 6.49 3.09 9.25
N PRO A 194 6.17 3.60 10.45
CA PRO A 194 6.93 3.29 11.65
C PRO A 194 6.89 1.80 12.01
N ASP A 195 5.92 1.06 11.46
CA ASP A 195 5.79 -0.40 11.62
C ASP A 195 6.42 -1.20 10.46
N ALA A 196 6.94 -0.57 9.40
CA ALA A 196 7.67 -1.28 8.34
C ALA A 196 8.99 -1.90 8.85
N ASP A 197 9.55 -1.33 9.92
CA ASP A 197 10.70 -1.87 10.64
C ASP A 197 10.30 -2.83 11.78
N GLN A 198 8.99 -3.02 12.04
CA GLN A 198 8.53 -3.98 13.03
C GLN A 198 8.19 -5.31 12.35
N CYS A 199 9.11 -6.26 12.48
CA CYS A 199 8.88 -7.60 12.00
C CYS A 199 7.67 -8.24 12.70
N PHE A 200 6.65 -8.60 11.94
CA PHE A 200 5.55 -9.40 12.45
C PHE A 200 5.90 -10.88 12.31
N GLY A 201 6.37 -11.49 13.39
CA GLY A 201 6.68 -12.92 13.46
C GLY A 201 7.95 -13.20 14.27
N ILE A 202 8.38 -14.45 14.29
CA ILE A 202 9.61 -14.86 14.98
C ILE A 202 10.75 -14.82 13.95
N PRO A 203 11.82 -14.04 14.15
CA PRO A 203 12.98 -14.08 13.26
C PRO A 203 13.48 -15.51 13.07
N GLY A 204 13.59 -15.94 11.82
CA GLY A 204 13.92 -17.32 11.44
C GLY A 204 12.74 -18.28 11.29
N ASP A 205 11.49 -17.86 11.51
CA ASP A 205 10.28 -18.63 11.21
C ASP A 205 9.68 -18.13 9.87
N THR A 206 10.33 -18.51 8.78
CA THR A 206 10.12 -17.92 7.45
C THR A 206 8.82 -18.35 6.77
N ASN A 207 8.14 -19.38 7.30
CA ASN A 207 6.85 -19.84 6.82
C ASN A 207 5.72 -19.57 7.84
N ASP A 208 6.02 -18.82 8.92
CA ASP A 208 5.13 -18.42 10.01
C ASP A 208 4.29 -19.59 10.56
N ASP A 209 4.92 -20.75 10.74
CA ASP A 209 4.26 -21.96 11.27
C ASP A 209 4.40 -22.10 12.79
N GLY A 210 5.14 -21.18 13.43
CA GLY A 210 5.43 -21.12 14.85
C GLY A 210 6.63 -22.00 15.26
N ILE A 211 7.35 -22.61 14.32
CA ILE A 211 8.42 -23.58 14.58
C ILE A 211 9.64 -23.32 13.68
N ILE A 212 10.67 -22.68 14.24
CA ILE A 212 11.98 -22.57 13.57
C ILE A 212 12.62 -23.95 13.39
N ASN A 213 12.77 -24.38 12.14
CA ASN A 213 13.36 -25.67 11.78
C ASN A 213 14.10 -25.64 10.41
N VAL A 214 14.48 -26.82 9.90
CA VAL A 214 15.27 -26.92 8.66
C VAL A 214 14.50 -26.43 7.43
N VAL A 215 13.16 -26.44 7.46
CA VAL A 215 12.33 -25.85 6.41
C VAL A 215 12.63 -24.35 6.27
N ASP A 216 12.82 -23.63 7.38
CA ASP A 216 13.11 -22.21 7.37
C ASP A 216 14.48 -21.90 6.78
N VAL A 217 15.48 -22.70 7.14
CA VAL A 217 16.82 -22.60 6.54
C VAL A 217 16.76 -22.73 5.02
N VAL A 218 15.98 -23.70 4.51
CA VAL A 218 15.81 -23.90 3.06
C VAL A 218 15.08 -22.70 2.44
N SER A 219 14.10 -22.13 3.14
CA SER A 219 13.38 -20.94 2.72
C SER A 219 14.30 -19.72 2.62
N THR A 220 15.12 -19.44 3.64
CA THR A 220 16.11 -18.35 3.64
C THR A 220 17.15 -18.53 2.54
N VAL A 221 17.63 -19.75 2.29
CA VAL A 221 18.53 -20.03 1.16
C VAL A 221 17.84 -19.71 -0.17
N ASN A 222 16.60 -20.15 -0.36
CA ASN A 222 15.85 -19.86 -1.57
C ASN A 222 15.61 -18.36 -1.74
N PHE A 223 15.34 -17.64 -0.65
CA PHE A 223 15.19 -16.19 -0.64
C PHE A 223 16.47 -15.50 -1.12
N ILE A 224 17.63 -15.85 -0.56
CA ILE A 224 18.94 -15.29 -0.95
C ILE A 224 19.30 -15.59 -2.42
N LEU A 225 18.87 -16.75 -2.93
CA LEU A 225 19.15 -17.18 -4.30
C LEU A 225 18.14 -16.64 -5.32
N SER A 226 16.96 -16.22 -4.85
CA SER A 226 15.95 -15.54 -5.66
C SER A 226 16.27 -14.04 -5.68
N ASP A 227 15.85 -13.31 -6.71
CA ASP A 227 15.99 -11.84 -6.70
C ASP A 227 15.17 -11.31 -5.51
N PRO A 228 15.79 -10.71 -4.46
CA PRO A 228 15.18 -10.48 -3.14
C PRO A 228 14.18 -9.31 -3.14
N SER A 229 13.73 -8.87 -4.31
CA SER A 229 12.97 -7.64 -4.50
C SER A 229 11.53 -7.69 -3.97
N PHE A 230 11.08 -8.78 -3.34
CA PHE A 230 9.66 -9.02 -3.12
C PHE A 230 9.32 -9.89 -1.89
N SER A 231 9.47 -9.37 -0.67
CA SER A 231 8.60 -9.79 0.45
C SER A 231 8.57 -8.75 1.56
N ASP A 232 7.37 -8.49 2.09
CA ASP A 232 7.18 -7.71 3.33
C ASP A 232 7.81 -8.39 4.56
N ASP A 233 8.20 -9.67 4.43
CA ASP A 233 8.77 -10.50 5.48
C ASP A 233 10.30 -10.62 5.43
N ILE A 234 11.02 -9.67 4.78
CA ILE A 234 12.50 -9.65 4.77
C ILE A 234 13.07 -9.87 6.18
N CYS A 235 12.39 -9.35 7.19
CA CYS A 235 12.75 -9.47 8.58
C CYS A 235 12.64 -10.90 9.15
N LEU A 236 11.75 -11.77 8.64
CA LEU A 236 11.70 -13.18 9.04
C LEU A 236 12.93 -13.94 8.52
N PHE A 237 13.50 -13.47 7.41
CA PHE A 237 14.71 -14.02 6.81
C PHE A 237 16.00 -13.44 7.42
N ASP A 238 15.93 -12.24 8.01
CA ASP A 238 17.02 -11.52 8.69
C ASP A 238 17.11 -11.94 10.17
N TYR A 239 17.64 -13.13 10.42
CA TYR A 239 17.69 -13.71 11.76
C TYR A 239 18.59 -12.92 12.72
N ASN A 240 19.62 -12.24 12.22
CA ASN A 240 20.52 -11.45 13.08
C ASN A 240 20.11 -9.97 13.20
N GLU A 241 19.00 -9.59 12.56
CA GLU A 241 18.40 -8.24 12.58
C GLU A 241 19.40 -7.15 12.12
N ASP A 242 20.30 -7.46 11.18
CA ASP A 242 21.29 -6.51 10.65
C ASP A 242 20.84 -5.78 9.38
N SER A 243 19.58 -6.01 8.98
CA SER A 243 18.93 -5.50 7.77
C SER A 243 19.52 -6.04 6.46
N ILE A 244 20.32 -7.11 6.51
CA ILE A 244 20.95 -7.74 5.34
C ILE A 244 20.74 -9.25 5.39
N VAL A 245 19.76 -9.75 4.65
CA VAL A 245 19.57 -11.20 4.51
C VAL A 245 20.70 -11.83 3.68
N ASN A 246 21.54 -12.64 4.34
CA ASN A 246 22.69 -13.29 3.75
C ASN A 246 23.05 -14.62 4.46
N VAL A 247 24.25 -15.14 4.19
CA VAL A 247 24.71 -16.41 4.76
C VAL A 247 24.86 -16.37 6.28
N VAL A 248 25.04 -15.19 6.88
CA VAL A 248 25.14 -15.01 8.33
C VAL A 248 23.82 -15.38 9.01
N ASP A 249 22.68 -15.05 8.42
CA ASP A 249 21.35 -15.42 8.93
C ASP A 249 21.17 -16.93 8.94
N ILE A 250 21.55 -17.60 7.85
CA ILE A 250 21.51 -19.05 7.75
C ILE A 250 22.37 -19.70 8.85
N VAL A 251 23.58 -19.17 9.08
CA VAL A 251 24.47 -19.70 10.13
C VAL A 251 23.84 -19.51 11.51
N GLY A 252 23.21 -18.36 11.77
CA GLY A 252 22.49 -18.09 13.01
C GLY A 252 21.30 -19.03 13.23
N LEU A 253 20.45 -19.20 12.21
CA LEU A 253 19.33 -20.14 12.21
C LEU A 253 19.77 -21.58 12.49
N VAL A 254 20.81 -22.04 11.81
CA VAL A 254 21.36 -23.40 12.02
C VAL A 254 21.90 -23.55 13.43
N GLY A 255 22.61 -22.55 13.96
CA GLY A 255 23.07 -22.52 15.34
C GLY A 255 21.92 -22.69 16.33
N PHE A 256 20.85 -21.91 16.14
CA PHE A 256 19.64 -22.01 16.95
C PHE A 256 19.01 -23.41 16.93
N ILE A 257 18.83 -24.00 15.74
CA ILE A 257 18.25 -25.33 15.56
C ILE A 257 19.11 -26.42 16.25
N LEU A 258 20.44 -26.25 16.22
CA LEU A 258 21.38 -27.16 16.87
C LEU A 258 21.50 -26.93 18.38
N GLY A 259 21.00 -25.81 18.90
CA GLY A 259 21.12 -25.40 20.30
C GLY A 259 22.53 -24.91 20.67
N GLU A 260 23.24 -24.29 19.73
CA GLU A 260 24.59 -23.73 19.88
C GLU A 260 24.61 -22.20 19.98
#